data_AF-A0A971G999-F1
#
_entry.id   AF-A0A971G999-F1
#
_cell.length_a   1.000
_cell.length_b   1.000
_cell.length_c   1.000
_cell.angle_alpha   90.00
_cell.angle_beta   90.00
_cell.angle_gamma   90.00
#
_symmetry.space_group_name_H-M   'P 1'
#
loop_
_entity.id
_entity.type
_entity.pdbx_description
1 polymer ?
#
loop_
_entity_poly.entity_id
_entity_poly.type
_entity_poly.pdbx_seq_one_letter_code
_entity_poly.pdbx_strand_id
1 'polypeptide(L)'
;MNESFDQSVCDGYDDSQYPKGFFVDFEAMECLAHSDAVETLRVRDRRAGGCFLAKCYLDENLLCRTNEGELLKRLSHPGLPRFAAEYRSDGMLCVVREYVEGMPLDRYAAENQLTQEQITAIILQLCDILSYLHGQMPPVIHRDIKPQNIIVDPKGKITLIDFGISRVYDETARKDTVCFGTMDFAPPEQYGFSQTDCRADIFSLGVLLGWLLTGDSHLKIIMPKILNPRLQRIVRKCTDFAPERRYASVEKVKADLCNADGHRQKCALRLACGVLICAVCLCAGFIVGRYTDFTPAFSVLPGISFEEPLIEQAVRMVLDLPGNEPIEERDLLNVTELYVFGDRAAENREVFEELVKHMELNDGVLQNGRIRALTDLKKLKNLRILCICLQAISDLSPLTELTFLEDIDFRHNPIQDASPLASLPFLQKLTLYDTKVSDLSGLSVCPLLEFIDAGQSRVISMKAFAGIQSLRYLSIRRITVDNLAGIEGFSYLEQIGLSDVLSKDLVPLLSLPRLREAYLDEGLREEAENDLSLAAFRIIYF
;
A
#
# COMPACT_ATOMS: atom_id res chain seq x y z
N MET A 1 52.51 -21.59 12.96
CA MET A 1 53.31 -20.46 13.46
C MET A 1 52.37 -19.62 14.28
N ASN A 2 52.75 -19.39 15.53
CA ASN A 2 52.01 -18.62 16.51
C ASN A 2 51.78 -17.19 16.00
N GLU A 3 50.54 -16.81 15.77
CA GLU A 3 50.16 -15.40 15.87
C GLU A 3 49.84 -15.14 17.33
N SER A 4 50.75 -14.39 17.94
CA SER A 4 50.71 -13.91 19.31
C SER A 4 49.39 -13.22 19.61
N PHE A 5 48.64 -13.77 20.56
CA PHE A 5 47.60 -13.08 21.30
C PHE A 5 48.17 -11.77 21.84
N ASP A 6 47.68 -10.64 21.37
CA ASP A 6 48.04 -9.35 21.92
C ASP A 6 47.26 -9.14 23.22
N GLN A 7 47.88 -9.53 24.34
CA GLN A 7 47.34 -9.37 25.69
C GLN A 7 47.17 -7.89 26.11
N SER A 8 47.61 -6.93 25.30
CA SER A 8 47.52 -5.50 25.62
C SER A 8 46.12 -4.89 25.52
N VAL A 9 45.15 -5.59 24.91
CA VAL A 9 43.76 -5.10 24.78
C VAL A 9 42.90 -5.42 26.02
N CYS A 10 43.26 -6.43 26.80
CA CYS A 10 42.49 -6.84 28.00
C CYS A 10 42.78 -5.97 29.23
N ASP A 11 43.96 -5.34 29.32
CA ASP A 11 44.39 -4.55 30.49
C ASP A 11 44.01 -3.06 30.41
N GLY A 12 43.33 -2.62 29.34
CA GLY A 12 43.03 -1.20 29.08
C GLY A 12 41.61 -0.75 29.41
N TYR A 13 40.68 -1.66 29.67
CA TYR A 13 39.29 -1.32 29.97
C TYR A 13 39.08 -1.23 31.48
N ASP A 14 38.76 -0.04 31.97
CA ASP A 14 38.32 0.14 33.35
C ASP A 14 36.94 -0.51 33.53
N ASP A 15 36.96 -1.80 33.91
CA ASP A 15 35.77 -2.61 34.18
C ASP A 15 34.77 -1.94 35.15
N SER A 16 35.22 -0.97 35.94
CA SER A 16 34.37 -0.27 36.93
C SER A 16 33.33 0.66 36.31
N GLN A 17 33.52 1.09 35.05
CA GLN A 17 32.61 2.00 34.37
C GLN A 17 31.44 1.28 33.66
N TYR A 18 31.59 -0.02 33.39
CA TYR A 18 30.59 -0.78 32.66
C TYR A 18 29.46 -1.32 33.55
N PRO A 19 28.23 -1.44 33.04
CA PRO A 19 27.12 -2.02 33.77
C PRO A 19 27.43 -3.40 34.35
N LYS A 20 27.00 -3.61 35.60
CA LYS A 20 27.18 -4.91 36.28
C LYS A 20 26.59 -6.04 35.43
N GLY A 21 27.38 -7.10 35.24
CA GLY A 21 26.99 -8.27 34.45
C GLY A 21 27.45 -8.24 33.00
N PHE A 22 27.80 -7.08 32.43
CA PHE A 22 28.22 -6.99 31.03
C PHE A 22 29.47 -7.86 30.75
N PHE A 23 30.57 -7.64 31.50
CA PHE A 23 31.79 -8.44 31.34
C PHE A 23 31.76 -9.82 32.02
N VAL A 24 30.70 -10.11 32.78
CA VAL A 24 30.44 -11.46 33.30
C VAL A 24 29.98 -12.38 32.17
N ASP A 25 29.11 -11.87 31.30
CA ASP A 25 28.55 -12.65 30.19
C ASP A 25 29.38 -12.50 28.89
N PHE A 26 30.03 -11.35 28.69
CA PHE A 26 30.79 -11.06 27.48
C PHE A 26 32.27 -10.72 27.75
N GLU A 27 33.13 -11.02 26.78
CA GLU A 27 34.54 -10.64 26.77
C GLU A 27 34.79 -9.65 25.64
N ALA A 28 35.35 -8.48 25.93
CA ALA A 28 35.76 -7.54 24.88
C ALA A 28 36.90 -8.14 24.06
N MET A 29 36.73 -8.09 22.73
CA MET A 29 37.74 -8.55 21.78
C MET A 29 38.46 -7.38 21.11
N GLU A 30 37.69 -6.41 20.61
CA GLU A 30 38.20 -5.32 19.78
C GLU A 30 37.30 -4.09 19.88
N CYS A 31 37.89 -2.89 19.91
CA CYS A 31 37.17 -1.64 19.77
C CYS A 31 37.01 -1.28 18.29
N LEU A 32 35.79 -1.33 17.78
CA LEU A 32 35.50 -1.04 16.37
C LEU A 32 35.35 0.47 16.11
N ALA A 33 34.81 1.21 17.08
CA ALA A 33 34.68 2.66 17.03
C ALA A 33 34.58 3.24 18.44
N HIS A 34 35.20 4.41 18.67
CA HIS A 34 35.17 5.11 19.95
C HIS A 34 34.98 6.61 19.73
N SER A 35 34.13 7.21 20.56
CA SER A 35 33.83 8.65 20.62
C SER A 35 33.47 9.02 22.06
N ASP A 36 33.49 10.31 22.39
CA ASP A 36 33.16 10.81 23.73
C ASP A 36 31.75 10.42 24.22
N ALA A 37 30.84 10.05 23.31
CA ALA A 37 29.44 9.76 23.62
C ALA A 37 29.06 8.28 23.42
N VAL A 38 29.75 7.57 22.52
CA VAL A 38 29.41 6.19 22.13
C VAL A 38 30.69 5.40 21.86
N GLU A 39 30.70 4.17 22.36
CA GLU A 39 31.71 3.17 22.08
C GLU A 39 31.08 1.93 21.44
N THR A 40 31.74 1.35 20.44
CA THR A 40 31.30 0.13 19.76
C THR A 40 32.37 -0.93 19.86
N LEU A 41 32.06 -2.01 20.58
CA LEU A 41 32.96 -3.12 20.86
C LEU A 41 32.51 -4.38 20.13
N ARG A 42 33.46 -5.13 19.59
CA ARG A 42 33.25 -6.53 19.27
C ARG A 42 33.47 -7.35 20.55
N VAL A 43 32.49 -8.15 20.92
CA VAL A 43 32.53 -8.96 22.15
C VAL A 43 32.25 -10.43 21.87
N ARG A 44 32.75 -11.32 22.71
CA ARG A 44 32.51 -12.77 22.64
C ARG A 44 31.69 -13.22 23.85
N ASP A 45 30.64 -13.99 23.61
CA ASP A 45 29.88 -14.64 24.69
C ASP A 45 30.76 -15.68 25.39
N ARG A 46 30.98 -15.53 26.70
CA ARG A 46 31.84 -16.42 27.49
C ARG A 46 31.27 -17.83 27.65
N ARG A 47 29.96 -18.02 27.49
CA ARG A 47 29.27 -19.31 27.63
C ARG A 47 29.18 -20.06 26.31
N ALA A 48 28.72 -19.38 25.26
CA ALA A 48 28.43 -20.00 23.96
C ALA A 48 29.55 -19.81 22.91
N GLY A 49 30.48 -18.87 23.13
CA GLY A 49 31.59 -18.57 22.21
C GLY A 49 31.23 -17.75 20.98
N GLY A 50 29.96 -17.33 20.82
CA GLY A 50 29.51 -16.52 19.68
C GLY A 50 30.06 -15.10 19.72
N CYS A 51 30.26 -14.48 18.54
CA CYS A 51 30.65 -13.08 18.42
C CYS A 51 29.43 -12.16 18.36
N PHE A 52 29.51 -11.04 19.06
CA PHE A 52 28.47 -10.02 19.15
C PHE A 52 29.09 -8.62 19.01
N LEU A 53 28.22 -7.63 18.77
CA LEU A 53 28.59 -6.23 18.73
C LEU A 53 27.85 -5.51 19.86
N ALA A 54 28.61 -4.92 20.76
CA ALA A 54 28.10 -4.14 21.88
C ALA A 54 28.27 -2.65 21.57
N LYS A 55 27.17 -1.91 21.54
CA LYS A 55 27.16 -0.46 21.42
C LYS A 55 26.84 0.13 22.77
N CYS A 56 27.82 0.78 23.38
CA CYS A 56 27.76 1.36 24.70
C CYS A 56 27.66 2.88 24.60
N TYR A 57 26.58 3.43 25.17
CA TYR A 57 26.29 4.85 25.22
C TYR A 57 26.72 5.40 26.57
N LEU A 58 27.55 6.45 26.60
CA LEU A 58 28.15 7.03 27.80
C LEU A 58 27.56 8.41 28.17
N ASP A 59 26.90 9.09 27.23
CA ASP A 59 26.34 10.43 27.43
C ASP A 59 24.93 10.37 28.06
N GLU A 60 24.74 11.02 29.22
CA GLU A 60 23.45 11.15 29.92
C GLU A 60 22.31 11.66 29.02
N ASN A 61 22.61 12.56 28.08
CA ASN A 61 21.62 13.09 27.12
C ASN A 61 21.19 12.04 26.09
N LEU A 62 22.07 11.11 25.72
CA LEU A 62 21.77 10.01 24.80
C LEU A 62 21.07 8.85 25.53
N LEU A 63 21.41 8.59 26.79
CA LEU A 63 20.86 7.50 27.60
C LEU A 63 19.34 7.59 27.80
N CYS A 64 18.81 8.81 27.92
CA CYS A 64 17.37 9.08 28.07
C CYS A 64 16.60 9.13 26.75
N ARG A 65 17.29 9.25 25.61
CA ARG A 65 16.69 9.41 24.27
C ARG A 65 16.81 8.14 23.40
N THR A 66 17.66 7.20 23.78
CA THR A 66 17.95 6.00 22.99
C THR A 66 16.96 4.88 23.28
N ASN A 67 16.14 4.55 22.28
CA ASN A 67 15.22 3.40 22.30
C ASN A 67 15.70 2.23 21.42
N GLU A 68 16.99 2.17 21.08
CA GLU A 68 17.55 1.15 20.16
C GLU A 68 17.33 -0.28 20.68
N GLY A 69 17.57 -0.52 21.97
CA GLY A 69 17.36 -1.84 22.58
C GLY A 69 15.90 -2.30 22.52
N GLU A 70 14.95 -1.41 22.84
CA GLU A 70 13.51 -1.72 22.74
C GLU A 70 13.04 -1.97 21.32
N LEU A 71 13.57 -1.20 20.36
CA LEU A 71 13.27 -1.37 18.95
C LEU A 71 13.78 -2.74 18.47
N LEU A 72 15.06 -3.03 18.69
CA LEU A 72 15.69 -4.28 18.25
C LEU A 72 15.02 -5.52 18.88
N LYS A 73 14.53 -5.45 20.12
CA LYS A 73 13.79 -6.55 20.78
C LYS A 73 12.53 -6.97 20.02
N ARG A 74 11.91 -6.07 19.26
CA ARG A 74 10.65 -6.31 18.54
C ARG A 74 10.86 -6.67 17.07
N LEU A 75 12.08 -6.50 16.55
CA LEU A 75 12.39 -6.76 15.15
C LEU A 75 12.93 -8.18 14.97
N SER A 76 12.43 -8.86 13.94
CA SER A 76 12.82 -10.22 13.55
C SER A 76 12.81 -10.33 12.03
N HIS A 77 13.94 -10.04 11.41
CA HIS A 77 14.14 -10.13 9.97
C HIS A 77 15.55 -10.62 9.65
N PRO A 78 15.75 -11.52 8.66
CA PRO A 78 17.06 -12.08 8.34
C PRO A 78 18.09 -11.06 7.83
N GLY A 79 17.65 -9.88 7.39
CA GLY A 79 18.50 -8.76 6.97
C GLY A 79 18.71 -7.69 8.04
N LEU A 80 18.40 -7.98 9.31
CA LEU A 80 18.64 -7.09 10.47
C LEU A 80 19.39 -7.86 11.56
N PRO A 81 20.30 -7.23 12.32
CA PRO A 81 20.98 -7.87 13.45
C PRO A 81 19.99 -8.26 14.56
N ARG A 82 20.09 -9.49 15.06
CA ARG A 82 19.25 -9.93 16.17
C ARG A 82 19.70 -9.29 17.49
N PHE A 83 18.73 -8.85 18.29
CA PHE A 83 18.98 -8.43 19.67
C PHE A 83 19.51 -9.61 20.51
N ALA A 84 20.55 -9.39 21.32
CA ALA A 84 21.11 -10.40 22.20
C ALA A 84 20.90 -10.07 23.68
N ALA A 85 21.31 -8.88 24.12
CA ALA A 85 21.22 -8.46 25.51
C ALA A 85 21.27 -6.93 25.65
N GLU A 86 20.88 -6.43 26.82
CA GLU A 86 20.97 -5.01 27.17
C GLU A 86 21.38 -4.90 28.64
N TYR A 87 22.34 -4.02 28.93
CA TYR A 87 22.81 -3.74 30.28
C TYR A 87 22.81 -2.25 30.53
N ARG A 88 22.35 -1.84 31.72
CA ARG A 88 22.20 -0.44 32.10
C ARG A 88 22.79 -0.16 33.49
N SER A 89 23.51 0.94 33.60
CA SER A 89 23.94 1.59 34.84
C SER A 89 23.52 3.06 34.82
N ASP A 90 23.76 3.80 35.91
CA ASP A 90 23.37 5.21 36.03
C ASP A 90 24.02 6.12 34.95
N GLY A 91 25.20 5.74 34.46
CA GLY A 91 25.94 6.52 33.44
C GLY A 91 26.21 5.78 32.13
N MET A 92 25.65 4.57 31.92
CA MET A 92 25.94 3.82 30.70
C MET A 92 24.85 2.83 30.28
N LEU A 93 24.64 2.68 28.98
CA LEU A 93 23.75 1.69 28.37
C LEU A 93 24.52 0.91 27.30
N CYS A 94 24.69 -0.40 27.48
CA CYS A 94 25.22 -1.27 26.44
C CYS A 94 24.10 -2.09 25.81
N VAL A 95 23.91 -1.92 24.50
CA VAL A 95 23.02 -2.73 23.67
C VAL A 95 23.87 -3.73 22.90
N VAL A 96 23.64 -5.02 23.14
CA VAL A 96 24.36 -6.13 22.50
C VAL A 96 23.48 -6.74 21.40
N ARG A 97 24.02 -6.80 20.19
CA ARG A 97 23.37 -7.36 19.00
C ARG A 97 24.28 -8.36 18.30
N GLU A 98 23.71 -9.17 17.43
CA GLU A 98 24.45 -10.09 16.58
C GLU A 98 25.57 -9.37 15.81
N TYR A 99 26.78 -9.93 15.81
CA TYR A 99 27.86 -9.45 14.96
C TYR A 99 27.64 -9.97 13.55
N VAL A 100 27.53 -9.05 12.59
CA VAL A 100 27.33 -9.39 11.18
C VAL A 100 28.70 -9.52 10.51
N GLU A 101 29.02 -10.72 10.05
CA GLU A 101 30.23 -10.97 9.25
C GLU A 101 30.05 -10.43 7.83
N GLY A 102 31.05 -9.68 7.35
CA GLY A 102 31.03 -9.15 5.99
C GLY A 102 31.79 -7.83 5.88
N MET A 103 31.57 -7.14 4.76
CA MET A 103 32.19 -5.86 4.44
C MET A 103 31.13 -4.77 4.25
N PRO A 104 31.33 -3.54 4.75
CA PRO A 104 30.49 -2.39 4.42
C PRO A 104 30.36 -2.16 2.91
N LEU A 105 29.19 -1.75 2.44
CA LEU A 105 28.86 -1.66 1.01
C LEU A 105 29.73 -0.64 0.26
N ASP A 106 30.20 0.42 0.93
CA ASP A 106 31.14 1.37 0.33
C ASP A 106 32.45 0.72 -0.07
N ARG A 107 33.07 -0.04 0.86
CA ARG A 107 34.28 -0.81 0.56
C ARG A 107 34.00 -1.94 -0.42
N TYR A 108 32.89 -2.65 -0.25
CA TYR A 108 32.52 -3.74 -1.15
C TYR A 108 32.39 -3.26 -2.61
N ALA A 109 31.75 -2.12 -2.85
CA ALA A 109 31.61 -1.53 -4.19
C ALA A 109 32.91 -0.88 -4.70
N ALA A 110 33.82 -0.46 -3.82
CA ALA A 110 35.13 0.04 -4.22
C ALA A 110 36.10 -1.08 -4.63
N GLU A 111 36.06 -2.21 -3.90
CA GLU A 111 36.91 -3.38 -4.15
C GLU A 111 36.37 -4.27 -5.28
N ASN A 112 35.05 -4.22 -5.54
CA ASN A 112 34.39 -5.03 -6.56
C ASN A 112 33.73 -4.13 -7.60
N GLN A 113 34.01 -4.38 -8.87
CA GLN A 113 33.30 -3.70 -9.95
C GLN A 113 31.91 -4.31 -10.13
N LEU A 114 30.93 -3.77 -9.40
CA LEU A 114 29.57 -4.31 -9.36
C LEU A 114 28.88 -4.18 -10.73
N THR A 115 28.30 -5.29 -11.19
CA THR A 115 27.43 -5.26 -12.37
C THR A 115 26.07 -4.68 -12.02
N GLN A 116 25.33 -4.18 -13.02
CA GLN A 116 23.95 -3.71 -12.80
C GLN A 116 23.07 -4.78 -12.12
N GLU A 117 23.26 -6.06 -12.46
CA GLU A 117 22.50 -7.17 -11.88
C GLU A 117 22.80 -7.34 -10.38
N GLN A 118 24.07 -7.20 -9.98
CA GLN A 118 24.45 -7.22 -8.57
C GLN A 118 23.91 -5.99 -7.81
N ILE A 119 23.97 -4.81 -8.44
CA ILE A 119 23.43 -3.57 -7.88
C ILE A 119 21.92 -3.72 -7.65
N THR A 120 21.17 -4.19 -8.65
CA THR A 120 19.72 -4.41 -8.49
C THR A 120 19.44 -5.45 -7.42
N ALA A 121 20.20 -6.56 -7.36
CA ALA A 121 20.02 -7.58 -6.33
C ALA A 121 20.23 -7.04 -4.90
N ILE A 122 21.24 -6.17 -4.69
CA ILE A 122 21.48 -5.48 -3.42
C ILE A 122 20.28 -4.58 -3.07
N ILE A 123 19.82 -3.77 -4.02
CA ILE A 123 18.71 -2.84 -3.78
C ILE A 123 17.39 -3.57 -3.55
N LEU A 124 17.14 -4.70 -4.21
CA LEU A 124 15.95 -5.53 -3.97
C LEU A 124 15.94 -6.12 -2.55
N GLN A 125 17.08 -6.63 -2.07
CA GLN A 125 17.20 -7.08 -0.67
C GLN A 125 16.97 -5.93 0.32
N LEU A 126 17.44 -4.73 0.00
CA LEU A 126 17.23 -3.55 0.84
C LEU A 126 15.75 -3.12 0.86
N CYS A 127 15.06 -3.24 -0.28
CA CYS A 127 13.62 -3.04 -0.35
C CYS A 127 12.86 -4.01 0.56
N ASP A 128 13.29 -5.28 0.66
CA ASP A 128 12.67 -6.27 1.55
C ASP A 128 12.85 -5.91 3.02
N ILE A 129 14.05 -5.47 3.40
CA ILE A 129 14.34 -5.01 4.76
C ILE A 129 13.48 -3.78 5.11
N LEU A 130 13.42 -2.79 4.20
CA LEU A 130 12.64 -1.57 4.43
C LEU A 130 11.13 -1.84 4.45
N SER A 131 10.63 -2.73 3.61
CA SER A 131 9.22 -3.15 3.60
C SER A 131 8.84 -3.74 4.95
N TYR A 132 9.69 -4.61 5.49
CA TYR A 132 9.51 -5.15 6.84
C TYR A 132 9.47 -4.06 7.92
N LEU A 133 10.39 -3.10 7.88
CA LEU A 133 10.45 -2.00 8.86
C LEU A 133 9.24 -1.06 8.76
N HIS A 134 8.84 -0.67 7.54
CA HIS A 134 7.71 0.22 7.30
C HIS A 134 6.36 -0.43 7.63
N GLY A 135 6.28 -1.77 7.57
CA GLY A 135 5.10 -2.55 7.95
C GLY A 135 4.93 -2.80 9.46
N GLN A 136 5.86 -2.36 10.31
CA GLN A 136 5.71 -2.50 11.76
C GLN A 136 4.57 -1.60 12.31
N MET A 137 4.05 -1.92 13.50
CA MET A 137 3.08 -1.09 14.21
C MET A 137 3.65 -0.63 15.56
N PRO A 138 4.04 0.65 15.72
CA PRO A 138 4.07 1.71 14.70
C PRO A 138 5.17 1.49 13.63
N PRO A 139 5.06 2.11 12.44
CA PRO A 139 6.08 2.01 11.39
C PRO A 139 7.46 2.46 11.86
N VAL A 140 8.50 1.70 11.48
CA VAL A 140 9.89 2.00 11.83
C VAL A 140 10.58 2.63 10.63
N ILE A 141 11.03 3.87 10.77
CA ILE A 141 11.75 4.61 9.71
C ILE A 141 13.24 4.60 10.07
N HIS A 142 14.09 4.15 9.14
CA HIS A 142 15.51 3.96 9.41
C HIS A 142 16.30 5.26 9.53
N ARG A 143 16.03 6.22 8.62
CA ARG A 143 16.57 7.61 8.58
C ARG A 143 18.07 7.77 8.30
N ASP A 144 18.85 6.70 8.32
CA ASP A 144 20.30 6.72 8.00
C ASP A 144 20.70 5.63 7.00
N ILE A 145 19.97 5.52 5.89
CA ILE A 145 20.32 4.59 4.81
C ILE A 145 21.51 5.16 4.04
N LYS A 146 22.66 4.48 4.12
CA LYS A 146 23.91 4.83 3.45
C LYS A 146 24.79 3.58 3.28
N PRO A 147 25.77 3.60 2.36
CA PRO A 147 26.63 2.43 2.10
C PRO A 147 27.34 1.88 3.36
N GLN A 148 27.75 2.73 4.28
CA GLN A 148 28.46 2.33 5.51
C GLN A 148 27.58 1.50 6.46
N ASN A 149 26.26 1.68 6.39
CA ASN A 149 25.29 1.01 7.25
C ASN A 149 24.77 -0.29 6.62
N ILE A 150 25.32 -0.73 5.50
CA ILE A 150 24.90 -1.96 4.81
C ILE A 150 26.11 -2.89 4.75
N ILE A 151 26.05 -4.01 5.47
CA ILE A 151 27.09 -5.04 5.42
C ILE A 151 26.72 -6.08 4.37
N VAL A 152 27.67 -6.42 3.51
CA VAL A 152 27.58 -7.47 2.50
C VAL A 152 28.42 -8.66 2.93
N ASP A 153 27.80 -9.82 3.08
CA ASP A 153 28.52 -11.06 3.39
C ASP A 153 29.20 -11.65 2.12
N PRO A 154 30.12 -12.62 2.26
CA PRO A 154 30.77 -13.26 1.11
C PRO A 154 29.82 -13.98 0.13
N LYS A 155 28.57 -14.25 0.54
CA LYS A 155 27.52 -14.88 -0.28
C LYS A 155 26.66 -13.85 -1.01
N GLY A 156 26.89 -12.55 -0.81
CA GLY A 156 26.13 -11.45 -1.41
C GLY A 156 24.81 -11.14 -0.69
N LYS A 157 24.61 -11.66 0.52
CA LYS A 157 23.48 -11.28 1.37
C LYS A 157 23.80 -9.97 2.07
N ILE A 158 22.83 -9.06 2.10
CA ILE A 158 22.99 -7.80 2.83
C ILE A 158 22.32 -7.83 4.20
N THR A 159 22.89 -7.09 5.13
CA THR A 159 22.31 -6.79 6.43
C THR A 159 22.40 -5.29 6.68
N LEU A 160 21.26 -4.68 7.01
CA LEU A 160 21.18 -3.27 7.36
C LEU A 160 21.49 -3.12 8.85
N ILE A 161 22.53 -2.35 9.17
CA ILE A 161 22.99 -2.08 10.54
C ILE A 161 22.71 -0.62 10.92
N ASP A 162 22.67 -0.37 12.23
CA ASP A 162 22.55 0.96 12.83
C ASP A 162 21.31 1.77 12.44
N PHE A 163 20.30 1.72 13.30
CA PHE A 163 19.16 2.61 13.23
C PHE A 163 19.59 4.03 13.63
N GLY A 164 19.19 5.04 12.85
CA GLY A 164 19.56 6.45 13.04
C GLY A 164 18.95 7.13 14.30
N ILE A 165 18.65 6.36 15.35
CA ILE A 165 18.00 6.79 16.60
C ILE A 165 18.85 7.85 17.34
N SER A 166 20.15 7.93 17.07
CA SER A 166 21.05 8.92 17.66
C SER A 166 20.93 10.33 17.09
N ARG A 167 20.14 10.57 16.03
CA ARG A 167 19.89 11.93 15.50
C ARG A 167 18.62 12.54 16.10
N VAL A 168 18.61 12.75 17.42
CA VAL A 168 17.66 13.69 18.02
C VAL A 168 18.23 15.08 17.80
N TYR A 169 17.45 15.94 17.14
CA TYR A 169 17.81 17.32 16.83
C TYR A 169 18.34 18.05 18.07
N ASP A 170 19.58 18.51 18.02
CA ASP A 170 20.14 19.41 19.02
C ASP A 170 19.95 20.84 18.49
N GLU A 171 18.95 21.56 19.01
CA GLU A 171 18.70 22.97 18.68
C GLU A 171 19.89 23.88 19.05
N THR A 172 20.80 23.40 19.89
CA THR A 172 21.93 24.17 20.41
C THR A 172 23.24 23.92 19.66
N ALA A 173 23.29 22.92 18.76
CA ALA A 173 24.43 22.67 17.89
C ALA A 173 24.57 23.80 16.87
N ARG A 174 25.30 24.84 17.27
CA ARG A 174 25.72 25.94 16.40
C ARG A 174 26.25 25.37 15.09
N LYS A 175 25.73 25.90 13.98
CA LYS A 175 26.35 25.84 12.66
C LYS A 175 27.87 25.95 12.83
N ASP A 176 28.59 24.98 12.27
CA ASP A 176 30.06 24.84 12.28
C ASP A 176 30.62 23.83 13.29
N THR A 177 30.38 22.54 13.08
CA THR A 177 31.44 21.54 13.19
C THR A 177 31.20 20.41 12.18
N VAL A 178 32.27 20.07 11.47
CA VAL A 178 32.36 19.21 10.28
C VAL A 178 31.63 17.85 10.40
N CYS A 179 30.70 17.58 9.49
CA CYS A 179 30.41 16.23 8.99
C CYS A 179 30.05 16.29 7.50
N PHE A 180 31.04 16.69 6.69
CA PHE A 180 30.90 16.85 5.23
C PHE A 180 30.59 15.54 4.48
N GLY A 181 30.69 14.36 5.12
CA GLY A 181 30.54 13.06 4.44
C GLY A 181 29.17 12.39 4.53
N THR A 182 28.23 12.88 5.34
CA THR A 182 26.95 12.17 5.61
C THR A 182 25.72 12.90 5.06
N MET A 183 25.88 14.08 4.47
CA MET A 183 24.77 14.89 3.97
C MET A 183 24.13 14.34 2.69
N ASP A 184 24.89 13.60 1.86
CA ASP A 184 24.45 13.36 0.48
C ASP A 184 23.27 12.38 0.36
N PHE A 185 23.10 11.48 1.32
CA PHE A 185 22.04 10.46 1.32
C PHE A 185 20.78 10.92 2.07
N ALA A 186 20.85 12.04 2.80
CA ALA A 186 19.78 12.53 3.65
C ALA A 186 18.71 13.28 2.83
N PRO A 187 17.41 12.98 2.99
CA PRO A 187 16.34 13.73 2.33
C PRO A 187 16.28 15.21 2.78
N PRO A 188 15.84 16.12 1.89
CA PRO A 188 15.79 17.57 2.17
C PRO A 188 14.89 17.93 3.36
N GLU A 189 13.82 17.18 3.60
CA GLU A 189 12.91 17.41 4.72
C GLU A 189 13.52 17.12 6.09
N GLN A 190 14.63 16.37 6.18
CA GLN A 190 15.34 16.17 7.45
C GLN A 190 15.96 17.48 7.97
N TYR A 191 16.05 18.51 7.13
CA TYR A 191 16.57 19.84 7.48
C TYR A 191 15.44 20.87 7.76
N GLY A 192 14.17 20.46 7.72
CA GLY A 192 12.99 21.32 7.91
C GLY A 192 11.97 20.78 8.92
N PHE A 193 10.92 21.56 9.20
CA PHE A 193 9.92 21.29 10.26
C PHE A 193 8.85 20.22 9.92
N SER A 194 9.04 19.41 8.87
CA SER A 194 8.04 18.39 8.48
C SER A 194 8.33 17.03 9.10
N GLN A 195 7.28 16.35 9.58
CA GLN A 195 7.36 14.99 10.11
C GLN A 195 7.86 14.03 9.02
N THR A 196 8.99 13.38 9.29
CA THR A 196 9.59 12.37 8.40
C THR A 196 8.73 11.10 8.39
N ASP A 197 8.27 10.67 7.22
CA ASP A 197 7.58 9.38 6.99
C ASP A 197 8.48 8.38 6.26
N CYS A 198 7.94 7.23 5.82
CA CYS A 198 8.67 6.19 5.11
C CYS A 198 9.34 6.67 3.80
N ARG A 199 8.88 7.79 3.22
CA ARG A 199 9.41 8.34 1.97
C ARG A 199 10.80 8.97 2.12
N ALA A 200 11.23 9.19 3.37
CA ALA A 200 12.60 9.58 3.67
C ALA A 200 13.60 8.44 3.36
N ASP A 201 13.29 7.21 3.79
CA ASP A 201 14.13 6.05 3.47
C ASP A 201 14.13 5.78 1.96
N ILE A 202 13.01 6.03 1.27
CA ILE A 202 12.89 5.92 -0.19
C ILE A 202 13.81 6.92 -0.91
N PHE A 203 13.94 8.15 -0.40
CA PHE A 203 14.89 9.12 -0.94
C PHE A 203 16.33 8.60 -0.82
N SER A 204 16.72 8.19 0.38
CA SER A 204 18.06 7.67 0.64
C SER A 204 18.38 6.41 -0.19
N LEU A 205 17.40 5.52 -0.37
CA LEU A 205 17.47 4.37 -1.27
C LEU A 205 17.73 4.79 -2.72
N GLY A 206 17.05 5.84 -3.19
CA GLY A 206 17.25 6.40 -4.52
C GLY A 206 18.66 6.95 -4.73
N VAL A 207 19.17 7.74 -3.77
CA VAL A 207 20.55 8.23 -3.79
C VAL A 207 21.54 7.07 -3.80
N LEU A 208 21.32 6.06 -2.95
CA LEU A 208 22.15 4.86 -2.89
C LEU A 208 22.21 4.09 -4.22
N LEU A 209 21.06 3.88 -4.87
CA LEU A 209 21.00 3.24 -6.19
C LEU A 209 21.78 4.07 -7.23
N GLY A 210 21.61 5.39 -7.25
CA GLY A 210 22.36 6.26 -8.15
C GLY A 210 23.87 6.25 -7.88
N TRP A 211 24.27 6.18 -6.61
CA TRP A 211 25.66 6.06 -6.20
C TRP A 211 26.28 4.73 -6.63
N LEU A 212 25.60 3.60 -6.42
CA LEU A 212 26.07 2.29 -6.90
C LEU A 212 26.26 2.26 -8.43
N LEU A 213 25.40 2.96 -9.17
CA LEU A 213 25.47 3.01 -10.64
C LEU A 213 26.57 3.92 -11.20
N THR A 214 27.05 4.90 -10.42
CA THR A 214 27.86 6.00 -10.98
C THR A 214 29.11 6.35 -10.18
N GLY A 215 29.22 5.85 -8.95
CA GLY A 215 30.28 6.15 -7.98
C GLY A 215 30.19 7.52 -7.30
N ASP A 216 29.12 8.29 -7.53
CA ASP A 216 28.94 9.65 -7.02
C ASP A 216 27.59 9.77 -6.28
N SER A 217 27.50 10.60 -5.25
CA SER A 217 26.29 10.74 -4.41
C SER A 217 25.45 11.96 -4.78
N HIS A 218 25.98 12.89 -5.60
CA HIS A 218 25.29 14.13 -5.94
C HIS A 218 24.30 13.96 -7.10
N LEU A 219 23.01 14.16 -6.83
CA LEU A 219 21.91 13.97 -7.80
C LEU A 219 22.14 14.64 -9.16
N LYS A 220 22.71 15.86 -9.19
CA LYS A 220 23.01 16.60 -10.42
C LYS A 220 24.09 15.91 -11.28
N ILE A 221 25.01 15.19 -10.66
CA ILE A 221 26.11 14.49 -11.32
C ILE A 221 25.67 13.08 -11.73
N ILE A 222 24.90 12.37 -10.90
CA ILE A 222 24.51 10.98 -11.17
C ILE A 222 23.45 10.87 -12.26
N MET A 223 22.46 11.78 -12.29
CA MET A 223 21.35 11.72 -13.25
C MET A 223 21.81 11.56 -14.71
N PRO A 224 22.72 12.37 -15.26
CA PRO A 224 23.19 12.21 -16.64
C PRO A 224 24.09 10.97 -16.85
N LYS A 225 24.71 10.42 -15.80
CA LYS A 225 25.61 9.26 -15.89
C LYS A 225 24.89 7.91 -15.89
N ILE A 226 23.64 7.84 -15.43
CA ILE A 226 22.87 6.59 -15.42
C ILE A 226 22.46 6.23 -16.85
N LEU A 227 23.10 5.19 -17.40
CA LEU A 227 22.91 4.75 -18.78
C LEU A 227 21.55 4.08 -19.03
N ASN A 228 21.00 3.37 -18.04
CA ASN A 228 19.72 2.66 -18.16
C ASN A 228 18.55 3.64 -17.91
N PRO A 229 17.71 3.96 -18.92
CA PRO A 229 16.64 4.96 -18.77
C PRO A 229 15.58 4.56 -17.74
N ARG A 230 15.37 3.26 -17.51
CA ARG A 230 14.41 2.77 -16.51
C ARG A 230 14.93 3.00 -15.11
N LEU A 231 16.19 2.62 -14.84
CA LEU A 231 16.84 2.90 -13.56
C LEU A 231 16.96 4.40 -13.29
N GLN A 232 17.28 5.19 -14.32
CA GLN A 232 17.32 6.65 -14.22
C GLN A 232 15.96 7.23 -13.80
N ARG A 233 14.85 6.71 -14.34
CA ARG A 233 13.50 7.12 -13.95
C ARG A 233 13.17 6.75 -12.50
N ILE A 234 13.55 5.54 -12.07
CA ILE A 234 13.35 5.07 -10.70
C ILE A 234 14.12 5.95 -9.72
N VAL A 235 15.41 6.19 -9.96
CA VAL A 235 16.21 7.08 -9.10
C VAL A 235 15.60 8.47 -9.05
N ARG A 236 15.23 9.05 -10.20
CA ARG A 236 14.60 10.38 -10.27
C ARG A 236 13.33 10.47 -9.42
N LYS A 237 12.47 9.46 -9.48
CA LYS A 237 11.22 9.42 -8.71
C LYS A 237 11.47 9.17 -7.22
N CYS A 238 12.44 8.34 -6.86
CA CYS A 238 12.84 8.15 -5.46
C CYS A 238 13.38 9.46 -4.85
N THR A 239 14.17 10.22 -5.63
CA THR A 239 14.88 11.41 -5.17
C THR A 239 14.17 12.71 -5.51
N ASP A 240 12.84 12.69 -5.70
CA ASP A 240 12.07 13.92 -5.91
C ASP A 240 12.17 14.80 -4.64
N PHE A 241 12.24 16.12 -4.83
CA PHE A 241 12.33 17.04 -3.71
C PHE A 241 11.07 16.99 -2.84
N ALA A 242 9.90 16.87 -3.47
CA ALA A 242 8.61 16.80 -2.80
C ALA A 242 8.30 15.34 -2.38
N PRO A 243 8.14 15.03 -1.07
CA PRO A 243 7.87 13.67 -0.60
C PRO A 243 6.66 13.02 -1.29
N GLU A 244 5.58 13.76 -1.51
CA GLU A 244 4.35 13.31 -2.17
C GLU A 244 4.50 12.90 -3.64
N ARG A 245 5.58 13.31 -4.31
CA ARG A 245 5.90 12.90 -5.68
C ARG A 245 6.80 11.67 -5.73
N ARG A 246 7.34 11.24 -4.59
CA ARG A 246 8.12 10.00 -4.48
C ARG A 246 7.19 8.79 -4.55
N TYR A 247 7.79 7.61 -4.59
CA TYR A 247 7.01 6.38 -4.41
C TYR A 247 6.31 6.41 -3.05
N ALA A 248 5.03 6.03 -3.04
CA ALA A 248 4.24 5.98 -1.81
C ALA A 248 4.74 4.92 -0.82
N SER A 249 5.43 3.89 -1.31
CA SER A 249 5.98 2.80 -0.51
C SER A 249 7.16 2.12 -1.21
N VAL A 250 7.99 1.40 -0.47
CA VAL A 250 9.18 0.72 -1.01
C VAL A 250 8.82 -0.50 -1.87
N GLU A 251 7.64 -1.10 -1.67
CA GLU A 251 7.11 -2.18 -2.51
C GLU A 251 6.91 -1.71 -3.95
N LYS A 252 6.48 -0.46 -4.15
CA LYS A 252 6.35 0.13 -5.49
C LYS A 252 7.72 0.34 -6.15
N VAL A 253 8.75 0.72 -5.36
CA VAL A 253 10.14 0.80 -5.85
C VAL A 253 10.63 -0.58 -6.29
N LYS A 254 10.39 -1.61 -5.46
CA LYS A 254 10.76 -3.00 -5.75
C LYS A 254 10.10 -3.50 -7.04
N ALA A 255 8.81 -3.24 -7.23
CA ALA A 255 8.07 -3.63 -8.44
C ALA A 255 8.68 -3.00 -9.72
N ASP A 256 8.97 -1.70 -9.69
CA ASP A 256 9.57 -1.00 -10.83
C ASP A 256 11.00 -1.49 -11.13
N LEU A 257 11.80 -1.80 -10.10
CA LEU A 257 13.14 -2.38 -10.26
C LEU A 257 13.11 -3.76 -10.92
N CYS A 258 12.20 -4.64 -10.49
CA CYS A 258 12.00 -5.96 -11.11
C CYS A 258 11.63 -5.84 -12.60
N ASN A 259 10.89 -4.79 -12.97
CA ASN A 259 10.53 -4.49 -14.36
C ASN A 259 11.67 -3.83 -15.16
N ALA A 260 12.65 -3.22 -14.49
CA ALA A 260 13.78 -2.53 -15.11
C ALA A 260 14.86 -3.49 -15.66
N ASP A 261 15.04 -4.66 -15.04
CA ASP A 261 16.17 -5.57 -15.34
C ASP A 261 15.98 -6.51 -16.53
N GLY A 262 14.87 -6.38 -17.28
CA GLY A 262 14.70 -7.13 -18.54
C GLY A 262 14.75 -8.65 -18.37
N HIS A 263 14.58 -9.19 -17.15
CA HIS A 263 14.60 -10.62 -16.88
C HIS A 263 13.51 -11.35 -17.68
N ARG A 264 12.36 -10.70 -17.92
CA ARG A 264 11.33 -11.17 -18.86
C ARG A 264 11.83 -11.21 -20.31
N GLN A 265 12.61 -10.22 -20.76
CA GLN A 265 13.19 -10.20 -22.11
C GLN A 265 14.30 -11.23 -22.31
N LYS A 266 15.16 -11.47 -21.32
CA LYS A 266 16.20 -12.53 -21.37
C LYS A 266 15.58 -13.92 -21.32
N CYS A 267 14.53 -14.14 -20.52
CA CYS A 267 13.73 -15.37 -20.58
C CYS A 267 13.07 -15.54 -21.95
N ALA A 268 12.45 -14.50 -22.49
CA ALA A 268 11.83 -14.52 -23.82
C ALA A 268 12.86 -14.80 -24.93
N LEU A 269 14.08 -14.25 -24.84
CA LEU A 269 15.15 -14.49 -25.81
C LEU A 269 15.70 -15.93 -25.74
N ARG A 270 15.86 -16.49 -24.53
CA ARG A 270 16.25 -17.90 -24.34
C ARG A 270 15.18 -18.85 -24.87
N LEU A 271 13.89 -18.52 -24.65
CA LEU A 271 12.76 -19.23 -25.24
C LEU A 271 12.78 -19.11 -26.76
N ALA A 272 13.02 -17.92 -27.31
CA ALA A 272 13.11 -17.70 -28.75
C ALA A 272 14.27 -18.47 -29.41
N CYS A 273 15.45 -18.50 -28.78
CA CYS A 273 16.58 -19.33 -29.24
C CYS A 273 16.26 -20.83 -29.14
N GLY A 274 15.59 -21.27 -28.07
CA GLY A 274 15.10 -22.65 -27.94
C GLY A 274 14.10 -23.01 -29.04
N VAL A 275 13.15 -22.11 -29.33
CA VAL A 275 12.18 -22.25 -30.43
C VAL A 275 12.89 -22.28 -31.79
N LEU A 276 13.93 -21.47 -31.99
CA LEU A 276 14.70 -21.45 -33.25
C LEU A 276 15.49 -22.76 -33.46
N ILE A 277 16.09 -23.31 -32.40
CA ILE A 277 16.78 -24.60 -32.45
C ILE A 277 15.78 -25.73 -32.74
N CYS A 278 14.62 -25.71 -32.06
CA CYS A 278 13.53 -26.63 -32.33
C CYS A 278 13.02 -26.48 -33.77
N ALA A 279 12.94 -25.26 -34.32
CA ALA A 279 12.55 -25.00 -35.70
C ALA A 279 13.58 -25.55 -36.71
N VAL A 280 14.88 -25.44 -36.43
CA VAL A 280 15.93 -26.03 -37.27
C VAL A 280 15.87 -27.57 -37.23
N CYS A 281 15.67 -28.17 -36.06
CA CYS A 281 15.47 -29.61 -35.91
C CYS A 281 14.17 -30.08 -36.58
N LEU A 282 13.09 -29.30 -36.51
CA LEU A 282 11.82 -29.55 -37.19
C LEU A 282 11.96 -29.43 -38.71
N CYS A 283 12.71 -28.46 -39.24
CA CYS A 283 13.00 -28.34 -40.66
C CYS A 283 13.82 -29.53 -41.18
N ALA A 284 14.81 -30.00 -40.41
CA ALA A 284 15.55 -31.22 -40.72
C ALA A 284 14.64 -32.46 -40.68
N GLY A 285 13.73 -32.53 -39.70
CA GLY A 285 12.69 -33.56 -39.61
C GLY A 285 11.66 -33.51 -40.74
N PHE A 286 11.34 -32.32 -41.26
CA PHE A 286 10.36 -32.10 -42.34
C PHE A 286 10.90 -32.57 -43.71
N ILE A 287 12.22 -32.51 -43.93
CA ILE A 287 12.85 -33.08 -45.12
C ILE A 287 12.76 -34.62 -45.10
N VAL A 288 12.89 -35.23 -43.94
CA VAL A 288 12.77 -36.69 -43.74
C VAL A 288 11.29 -37.13 -43.71
N GLY A 289 10.40 -36.28 -43.21
CA GLY A 289 8.96 -36.54 -43.02
C GLY A 289 8.07 -36.41 -44.26
N ARG A 290 8.63 -36.06 -45.44
CA ARG A 290 7.88 -36.02 -46.73
C ARG A 290 7.33 -37.37 -47.21
N TYR A 291 7.46 -38.43 -46.42
CA TYR A 291 7.02 -39.78 -46.78
C TYR A 291 5.86 -40.33 -45.95
N THR A 292 5.25 -39.55 -45.05
CA THR A 292 4.09 -40.06 -44.27
C THR A 292 3.08 -38.95 -43.97
N ASP A 293 1.87 -39.13 -44.49
CA ASP A 293 0.71 -38.26 -44.29
C ASP A 293 0.17 -38.35 -42.86
N PHE A 294 0.23 -37.24 -42.10
CA PHE A 294 -0.70 -36.97 -41.00
C PHE A 294 -0.63 -35.49 -40.60
N THR A 295 -1.76 -34.79 -40.63
CA THR A 295 -1.93 -33.48 -39.97
C THR A 295 -3.16 -33.51 -39.07
N PRO A 296 -3.07 -32.90 -37.89
CA PRO A 296 -4.16 -32.04 -37.45
C PRO A 296 -3.67 -30.63 -37.08
N ALA A 297 -4.58 -29.67 -37.20
CA ALA A 297 -4.39 -28.25 -36.94
C ALA A 297 -4.04 -27.96 -35.46
N PHE A 298 -3.09 -27.04 -35.24
CA PHE A 298 -2.83 -26.47 -33.92
C PHE A 298 -3.88 -25.42 -33.57
N SER A 299 -4.68 -25.68 -32.54
CA SER A 299 -5.58 -24.71 -31.91
C SER A 299 -4.83 -23.83 -30.90
N VAL A 300 -4.92 -22.51 -31.05
CA VAL A 300 -4.59 -21.55 -29.98
C VAL A 300 -5.58 -21.80 -28.82
N LEU A 301 -5.09 -21.98 -27.60
CA LEU A 301 -5.98 -22.09 -26.43
C LEU A 301 -6.72 -20.74 -26.27
N PRO A 302 -8.06 -20.73 -26.23
CA PRO A 302 -8.81 -19.49 -26.06
C PRO A 302 -8.66 -19.00 -24.61
N GLY A 303 -8.27 -17.73 -24.44
CA GLY A 303 -8.35 -17.05 -23.13
C GLY A 303 -9.81 -16.88 -22.69
N ILE A 304 -10.02 -16.42 -21.45
CA ILE A 304 -11.37 -16.13 -20.95
C ILE A 304 -11.93 -14.94 -21.73
N SER A 305 -13.09 -15.14 -22.36
CA SER A 305 -13.83 -14.09 -23.06
C SER A 305 -14.99 -13.59 -22.23
N PHE A 306 -15.35 -12.33 -22.43
CA PHE A 306 -16.52 -11.68 -21.85
C PHE A 306 -17.56 -11.46 -22.95
N GLU A 307 -18.83 -11.62 -22.60
CA GLU A 307 -19.95 -11.31 -23.51
C GLU A 307 -20.14 -9.80 -23.63
N GLU A 308 -19.89 -9.05 -22.56
CA GLU A 308 -20.02 -7.60 -22.47
C GLU A 308 -18.65 -6.91 -22.65
N PRO A 309 -18.39 -6.24 -23.80
CA PRO A 309 -17.07 -5.67 -24.11
C PRO A 309 -16.61 -4.57 -23.14
N LEU A 310 -17.55 -3.81 -22.58
CA LEU A 310 -17.26 -2.78 -21.59
C LEU A 310 -16.83 -3.37 -20.24
N ILE A 311 -17.40 -4.52 -19.85
CA ILE A 311 -16.96 -5.27 -18.67
C ILE A 311 -15.56 -5.82 -18.93
N GLU A 312 -15.28 -6.37 -20.11
CA GLU A 312 -13.93 -6.81 -20.48
C GLU A 312 -12.92 -5.66 -20.41
N GLN A 313 -13.28 -4.51 -20.97
CA GLN A 313 -12.42 -3.33 -20.97
C GLN A 313 -12.12 -2.85 -19.55
N ALA A 314 -13.12 -2.81 -18.67
CA ALA A 314 -12.92 -2.47 -17.27
C ALA A 314 -12.01 -3.47 -16.54
N VAL A 315 -12.24 -4.78 -16.75
CA VAL A 315 -11.37 -5.85 -16.21
C VAL A 315 -9.93 -5.68 -16.69
N ARG A 316 -9.72 -5.42 -17.98
CA ARG A 316 -8.38 -5.20 -18.55
C ARG A 316 -7.69 -3.97 -17.98
N MET A 317 -8.42 -2.86 -17.78
CA MET A 317 -7.88 -1.65 -17.15
C MET A 317 -7.42 -1.91 -15.72
N VAL A 318 -8.23 -2.60 -14.92
CA VAL A 318 -7.88 -2.96 -13.54
C VAL A 318 -6.65 -3.87 -13.48
N LEU A 319 -6.48 -4.74 -14.47
CA LEU A 319 -5.35 -5.66 -14.58
C LEU A 319 -4.12 -5.06 -15.27
N ASP A 320 -4.19 -3.82 -15.76
CA ASP A 320 -3.17 -3.19 -16.62
C ASP A 320 -2.75 -4.09 -17.81
N LEU A 321 -3.73 -4.76 -18.43
CA LEU A 321 -3.53 -5.68 -19.55
C LEU A 321 -3.76 -5.00 -20.91
N PRO A 322 -2.82 -5.11 -21.87
CA PRO A 322 -3.03 -4.62 -23.22
C PRO A 322 -4.11 -5.44 -23.95
N GLY A 323 -4.86 -4.80 -24.86
CA GLY A 323 -6.08 -5.36 -25.45
C GLY A 323 -5.94 -6.64 -26.30
N ASN A 324 -4.72 -7.10 -26.58
CA ASN A 324 -4.44 -8.33 -27.33
C ASN A 324 -3.95 -9.50 -26.45
N GLU A 325 -3.68 -9.27 -25.16
CA GLU A 325 -3.28 -10.35 -24.25
C GLU A 325 -4.51 -11.15 -23.78
N PRO A 326 -4.42 -12.49 -23.73
CA PRO A 326 -5.51 -13.32 -23.23
C PRO A 326 -5.67 -13.10 -21.71
N ILE A 327 -6.91 -12.98 -21.25
CA ILE A 327 -7.22 -12.92 -19.82
C ILE A 327 -7.21 -14.36 -19.29
N GLU A 328 -6.39 -14.65 -18.28
CA GLU A 328 -6.32 -15.96 -17.63
C GLU A 328 -7.15 -15.99 -16.34
N GLU A 329 -7.52 -17.19 -15.89
CA GLU A 329 -8.34 -17.36 -14.67
C GLU A 329 -7.66 -16.80 -13.42
N ARG A 330 -6.32 -16.92 -13.35
CA ARG A 330 -5.53 -16.35 -12.26
C ARG A 330 -5.56 -14.82 -12.21
N ASP A 331 -5.76 -14.17 -13.36
CA ASP A 331 -5.80 -12.71 -13.42
C ASP A 331 -7.11 -12.21 -12.82
N LEU A 332 -8.22 -12.91 -13.09
CA LEU A 332 -9.54 -12.59 -12.52
C LEU A 332 -9.59 -12.65 -11.00
N LEU A 333 -8.70 -13.42 -10.35
CA LEU A 333 -8.59 -13.46 -8.90
C LEU A 333 -8.09 -12.14 -8.30
N ASN A 334 -7.38 -11.31 -9.09
CA ASN A 334 -6.85 -10.02 -8.65
C ASN A 334 -7.85 -8.87 -8.87
N VAL A 335 -8.94 -9.10 -9.62
CA VAL A 335 -9.98 -8.10 -9.85
C VAL A 335 -10.87 -8.02 -8.61
N THR A 336 -10.65 -7.00 -7.79
CA THR A 336 -11.41 -6.74 -6.56
C THR A 336 -12.34 -5.54 -6.68
N GLU A 337 -12.17 -4.73 -7.72
CA GLU A 337 -12.98 -3.55 -8.00
C GLU A 337 -13.26 -3.43 -9.49
N LEU A 338 -14.42 -2.88 -9.85
CA LEU A 338 -14.83 -2.68 -11.23
C LEU A 338 -15.64 -1.39 -11.36
N TYR A 339 -15.25 -0.52 -12.30
CA TYR A 339 -15.84 0.80 -12.50
C TYR A 339 -16.24 1.03 -13.96
N VAL A 340 -17.52 1.27 -14.19
CA VAL A 340 -18.10 1.61 -15.50
C VAL A 340 -19.12 2.73 -15.32
N PHE A 341 -19.02 3.77 -16.14
CA PHE A 341 -19.95 4.89 -16.17
C PHE A 341 -20.31 5.23 -17.62
N GLY A 342 -21.57 5.01 -17.99
CA GLY A 342 -22.04 5.22 -19.36
C GLY A 342 -21.27 4.36 -20.37
N ASP A 343 -20.71 4.99 -21.39
CA ASP A 343 -19.93 4.31 -22.43
C ASP A 343 -18.44 4.15 -22.09
N ARG A 344 -18.02 4.39 -20.83
CA ARG A 344 -16.62 4.36 -20.41
C ARG A 344 -16.38 3.44 -19.22
N ALA A 345 -15.26 2.73 -19.29
CA ALA A 345 -14.67 2.07 -18.14
C ALA A 345 -13.67 3.01 -17.46
N ALA A 346 -13.52 2.87 -16.14
CA ALA A 346 -12.52 3.59 -15.35
C ALA A 346 -11.56 2.59 -14.67
N GLU A 347 -10.30 2.99 -14.57
CA GLU A 347 -9.24 2.15 -13.99
C GLU A 347 -9.27 2.10 -12.46
N ASN A 348 -9.81 3.13 -11.82
CA ASN A 348 -9.87 3.24 -10.36
C ASN A 348 -11.01 4.19 -9.93
N ARG A 349 -11.23 4.24 -8.61
CA ARG A 349 -12.26 5.06 -7.98
C ARG A 349 -12.10 6.56 -8.27
N GLU A 350 -10.89 7.09 -8.29
CA GLU A 350 -10.64 8.53 -8.48
C GLU A 350 -11.15 8.97 -9.86
N VAL A 351 -10.78 8.22 -10.91
CA VAL A 351 -11.24 8.46 -12.28
C VAL A 351 -12.76 8.28 -12.40
N PHE A 352 -13.32 7.28 -11.72
CA PHE A 352 -14.78 7.08 -11.69
C PHE A 352 -15.51 8.28 -11.06
N GLU A 353 -15.02 8.79 -9.92
CA GLU A 353 -15.61 9.95 -9.25
C GLU A 353 -15.50 11.23 -10.09
N GLU A 354 -14.45 11.39 -10.89
CA GLU A 354 -14.35 12.47 -11.89
C GLU A 354 -15.44 12.35 -12.97
N LEU A 355 -15.71 11.15 -13.48
CA LEU A 355 -16.78 10.93 -14.45
C LEU A 355 -18.16 11.28 -13.87
N VAL A 356 -18.40 10.92 -12.61
CA VAL A 356 -19.63 11.27 -11.88
C VAL A 356 -19.77 12.80 -11.76
N LYS A 357 -18.73 13.48 -11.27
CA LYS A 357 -18.74 14.95 -11.13
C LYS A 357 -18.93 15.67 -12.46
N HIS A 358 -18.31 15.17 -13.53
CA HIS A 358 -18.48 15.72 -14.87
C HIS A 358 -19.91 15.59 -15.38
N MET A 359 -20.61 14.50 -15.06
CA MET A 359 -22.03 14.35 -15.38
C MET A 359 -22.89 15.37 -14.64
N GLU A 360 -22.65 15.56 -13.33
CA GLU A 360 -23.42 16.48 -12.49
C GLU A 360 -23.25 17.97 -12.87
N LEU A 361 -22.10 18.36 -13.43
CA LEU A 361 -21.76 19.77 -13.67
C LEU A 361 -22.02 20.30 -15.11
N ASN A 362 -22.15 19.43 -16.13
CA ASN A 362 -22.01 19.86 -17.54
C ASN A 362 -23.16 19.48 -18.51
N ASP A 363 -24.40 19.23 -18.06
CA ASP A 363 -25.55 18.94 -18.95
C ASP A 363 -25.31 17.84 -20.02
N GLY A 364 -24.41 16.89 -19.70
CA GLY A 364 -24.39 15.52 -20.23
C GLY A 364 -24.09 15.32 -21.72
N VAL A 365 -22.82 15.10 -22.07
CA VAL A 365 -22.41 14.34 -23.28
C VAL A 365 -21.88 12.96 -22.90
N LEU A 366 -22.39 12.37 -21.82
CA LEU A 366 -22.13 10.95 -21.51
C LEU A 366 -23.28 10.14 -22.06
N GLN A 367 -22.97 9.24 -22.98
CA GLN A 367 -23.97 8.37 -23.59
C GLN A 367 -24.32 7.26 -22.60
N ASN A 368 -25.60 6.86 -22.57
CA ASN A 368 -25.99 5.65 -21.90
C ASN A 368 -25.15 4.48 -22.43
N GLY A 369 -24.59 3.73 -21.50
CA GLY A 369 -23.83 2.56 -21.86
C GLY A 369 -24.72 1.43 -22.36
N ARG A 370 -24.08 0.38 -22.88
CA ARG A 370 -24.74 -0.70 -23.60
C ARG A 370 -24.87 -1.98 -22.79
N ILE A 371 -24.36 -2.02 -21.55
CA ILE A 371 -24.42 -3.21 -20.71
C ILE A 371 -25.88 -3.49 -20.35
N ARG A 372 -26.31 -4.73 -20.56
CA ARG A 372 -27.66 -5.18 -20.23
C ARG A 372 -27.65 -6.39 -19.31
N ALA A 373 -26.64 -7.24 -19.43
CA ALA A 373 -26.50 -8.44 -18.63
C ALA A 373 -25.27 -8.35 -17.74
N LEU A 374 -25.39 -8.91 -16.54
CA LEU A 374 -24.31 -9.01 -15.56
C LEU A 374 -23.74 -10.44 -15.47
N THR A 375 -24.03 -11.30 -16.45
CA THR A 375 -23.65 -12.73 -16.48
C THR A 375 -22.14 -12.92 -16.34
N ASP A 376 -21.36 -12.05 -16.98
CA ASP A 376 -19.90 -12.06 -16.92
C ASP A 376 -19.34 -11.82 -15.52
N LEU A 377 -20.05 -11.10 -14.65
CA LEU A 377 -19.55 -10.78 -13.32
C LEU A 377 -19.32 -12.03 -12.46
N LYS A 378 -20.00 -13.14 -12.75
CA LYS A 378 -19.80 -14.44 -12.08
C LYS A 378 -18.35 -14.96 -12.21
N LYS A 379 -17.61 -14.46 -13.21
CA LYS A 379 -16.19 -14.79 -13.42
C LYS A 379 -15.27 -14.08 -12.41
N LEU A 380 -15.74 -13.00 -11.78
CA LEU A 380 -14.97 -12.12 -10.88
C LEU A 380 -15.25 -12.45 -9.41
N LYS A 381 -14.81 -13.63 -8.96
CA LYS A 381 -15.21 -14.19 -7.64
C LYS A 381 -14.75 -13.40 -6.42
N ASN A 382 -13.73 -12.55 -6.54
CA ASN A 382 -13.17 -11.75 -5.45
C ASN A 382 -13.60 -10.28 -5.51
N LEU A 383 -14.63 -9.96 -6.28
CA LEU A 383 -15.12 -8.59 -6.44
C LEU A 383 -15.72 -8.07 -5.13
N ARG A 384 -15.22 -6.92 -4.68
CA ARG A 384 -15.63 -6.21 -3.45
C ARG A 384 -16.34 -4.90 -3.77
N ILE A 385 -15.89 -4.18 -4.79
CA ILE A 385 -16.49 -2.91 -5.23
C ILE A 385 -17.01 -3.06 -6.65
N LEU A 386 -18.27 -2.71 -6.87
CA LEU A 386 -18.92 -2.80 -8.18
C LEU A 386 -19.69 -1.51 -8.46
N CYS A 387 -19.16 -0.70 -9.36
CA CYS A 387 -19.82 0.51 -9.84
C CYS A 387 -20.12 0.36 -11.32
N ILE A 388 -21.39 0.16 -11.69
CA ILE A 388 -21.83 0.13 -13.10
C ILE A 388 -23.03 1.05 -13.26
N CYS A 389 -22.76 2.27 -13.71
CA CYS A 389 -23.70 3.37 -13.71
C CYS A 389 -24.13 3.74 -15.13
N LEU A 390 -25.32 4.32 -15.25
CA LEU A 390 -25.84 4.86 -16.51
C LEU A 390 -25.90 3.79 -17.63
N GLN A 391 -26.48 2.62 -17.30
CA GLN A 391 -26.71 1.51 -18.24
C GLN A 391 -28.21 1.16 -18.34
N ALA A 392 -28.51 0.04 -18.99
CA ALA A 392 -29.86 -0.52 -19.10
C ALA A 392 -30.04 -1.79 -18.25
N ILE A 393 -29.39 -1.86 -17.09
CA ILE A 393 -29.43 -3.04 -16.21
C ILE A 393 -30.74 -3.04 -15.41
N SER A 394 -31.38 -4.21 -15.34
CA SER A 394 -32.59 -4.42 -14.53
C SER A 394 -32.59 -5.70 -13.73
N ASP A 395 -31.78 -6.70 -14.12
CA ASP A 395 -31.66 -7.98 -13.43
C ASP A 395 -30.35 -8.03 -12.62
N LEU A 396 -30.49 -8.19 -11.30
CA LEU A 396 -29.39 -8.33 -10.34
C LEU A 396 -29.13 -9.78 -9.93
N SER A 397 -29.87 -10.76 -10.48
CA SER A 397 -29.69 -12.18 -10.17
C SER A 397 -28.25 -12.70 -10.32
N PRO A 398 -27.41 -12.21 -11.27
CA PRO A 398 -26.03 -12.67 -11.38
C PRO A 398 -25.13 -12.31 -10.19
N LEU A 399 -25.53 -11.33 -9.36
CA LEU A 399 -24.75 -10.88 -8.21
C LEU A 399 -24.85 -11.82 -7.01
N THR A 400 -25.85 -12.71 -6.96
CA THR A 400 -26.09 -13.61 -5.83
C THR A 400 -24.91 -14.53 -5.49
N GLU A 401 -24.04 -14.80 -6.45
CA GLU A 401 -22.83 -15.64 -6.28
C GLU A 401 -21.59 -14.84 -5.83
N LEU A 402 -21.66 -13.49 -5.87
CA LEU A 402 -20.53 -12.60 -5.58
C LEU A 402 -20.50 -12.22 -4.09
N THR A 403 -20.27 -13.22 -3.26
CA THR A 403 -20.43 -13.13 -1.80
C THR A 403 -19.49 -12.14 -1.10
N PHE A 404 -18.44 -11.63 -1.76
CA PHE A 404 -17.50 -10.65 -1.21
C PHE A 404 -17.84 -9.18 -1.51
N LEU A 405 -18.97 -8.91 -2.19
CA LEU A 405 -19.38 -7.54 -2.49
C LEU A 405 -19.65 -6.73 -1.21
N GLU A 406 -19.06 -5.55 -1.15
CA GLU A 406 -19.11 -4.60 -0.03
C GLU A 406 -19.72 -3.26 -0.45
N ASP A 407 -19.38 -2.76 -1.64
CA ASP A 407 -19.82 -1.46 -2.16
C ASP A 407 -20.40 -1.63 -3.56
N ILE A 408 -21.67 -1.25 -3.73
CA ILE A 408 -22.40 -1.37 -4.98
C ILE A 408 -22.97 -0.02 -5.38
N ASP A 409 -22.66 0.42 -6.60
CA ASP A 409 -23.25 1.60 -7.23
C ASP A 409 -23.85 1.25 -8.59
N PHE A 410 -25.18 1.32 -8.66
CA PHE A 410 -25.95 1.11 -9.88
C PHE A 410 -26.80 2.33 -10.24
N ARG A 411 -26.37 3.55 -9.88
CA ARG A 411 -27.15 4.75 -10.22
C ARG A 411 -27.47 4.83 -11.72
N HIS A 412 -28.61 5.44 -12.03
CA HIS A 412 -29.12 5.60 -13.40
C HIS A 412 -29.29 4.26 -14.15
N ASN A 413 -29.80 3.23 -13.45
CA ASN A 413 -30.20 1.96 -14.05
C ASN A 413 -31.68 1.65 -13.75
N PRO A 414 -32.43 1.04 -14.68
CA PRO A 414 -33.85 0.75 -14.51
C PRO A 414 -34.14 -0.47 -13.58
N ILE A 415 -33.38 -0.63 -12.49
CA ILE A 415 -33.54 -1.69 -11.49
C ILE A 415 -34.84 -1.50 -10.72
N GLN A 416 -35.64 -2.56 -10.62
CA GLN A 416 -36.88 -2.58 -9.85
C GLN A 416 -36.80 -3.51 -8.65
N ASP A 417 -36.12 -4.64 -8.81
CA ASP A 417 -35.99 -5.68 -7.79
C ASP A 417 -34.55 -5.74 -7.27
N ALA A 418 -34.40 -5.41 -5.98
CA ALA A 418 -33.14 -5.47 -5.26
C ALA A 418 -33.02 -6.73 -4.39
N SER A 419 -34.01 -7.62 -4.37
CA SER A 419 -33.99 -8.83 -3.54
C SER A 419 -32.78 -9.74 -3.77
N PRO A 420 -32.17 -9.83 -4.98
CA PRO A 420 -30.95 -10.61 -5.17
C PRO A 420 -29.79 -10.19 -4.24
N LEU A 421 -29.74 -8.91 -3.84
CA LEU A 421 -28.69 -8.37 -2.97
C LEU A 421 -28.81 -8.84 -1.51
N ALA A 422 -29.96 -9.38 -1.10
CA ALA A 422 -30.18 -9.90 0.25
C ALA A 422 -29.27 -11.10 0.60
N SER A 423 -28.66 -11.72 -0.41
CA SER A 423 -27.73 -12.85 -0.25
C SER A 423 -26.29 -12.43 0.04
N LEU A 424 -25.99 -11.13 0.06
CA LEU A 424 -24.63 -10.60 0.16
C LEU A 424 -24.25 -10.28 1.62
N PRO A 425 -23.43 -11.12 2.29
CA PRO A 425 -23.18 -11.01 3.73
C PRO A 425 -22.30 -9.80 4.09
N PHE A 426 -21.49 -9.31 3.16
CA PHE A 426 -20.54 -8.22 3.39
C PHE A 426 -20.98 -6.86 2.82
N LEU A 427 -22.20 -6.77 2.26
CA LEU A 427 -22.71 -5.53 1.66
C LEU A 427 -22.83 -4.43 2.72
N GLN A 428 -22.07 -3.35 2.51
CA GLN A 428 -21.98 -2.19 3.40
C GLN A 428 -22.62 -0.95 2.78
N LYS A 429 -22.43 -0.74 1.48
CA LYS A 429 -22.89 0.45 0.76
C LYS A 429 -23.67 0.09 -0.50
N LEU A 430 -24.81 0.74 -0.67
CA LEU A 430 -25.69 0.54 -1.80
C LEU A 430 -26.20 1.88 -2.35
N THR A 431 -25.80 2.20 -3.58
CA THR A 431 -26.28 3.37 -4.32
C THR A 431 -27.19 2.92 -5.46
N LEU A 432 -28.46 3.31 -5.35
CA LEU A 432 -29.57 3.05 -6.28
C LEU A 432 -30.25 4.37 -6.69
N TYR A 433 -29.46 5.44 -6.77
CA TYR A 433 -29.94 6.75 -7.21
C TYR A 433 -30.51 6.69 -8.64
N ASP A 434 -31.66 7.31 -8.90
CA ASP A 434 -32.36 7.30 -10.20
C ASP A 434 -32.57 5.87 -10.74
N THR A 435 -33.13 5.02 -9.88
CA THR A 435 -33.58 3.67 -10.24
C THR A 435 -35.10 3.54 -10.10
N LYS A 436 -35.66 2.35 -10.36
CA LYS A 436 -37.11 2.10 -10.26
C LYS A 436 -37.47 1.28 -9.00
N VAL A 437 -36.56 1.18 -8.04
CA VAL A 437 -36.81 0.43 -6.80
C VAL A 437 -37.85 1.14 -5.94
N SER A 438 -38.78 0.39 -5.36
CA SER A 438 -39.82 0.91 -4.46
C SER A 438 -39.81 0.25 -3.09
N ASP A 439 -39.14 -0.89 -2.94
CA ASP A 439 -39.03 -1.65 -1.69
C ASP A 439 -37.63 -2.25 -1.56
N LEU A 440 -37.02 -2.06 -0.41
CA LEU A 440 -35.69 -2.54 -0.02
C LEU A 440 -35.73 -3.32 1.30
N SER A 441 -36.92 -3.60 1.86
CA SER A 441 -37.09 -4.25 3.16
C SER A 441 -36.50 -5.67 3.20
N GLY A 442 -36.41 -6.33 2.04
CA GLY A 442 -35.72 -7.60 1.85
C GLY A 442 -34.22 -7.57 2.19
N LEU A 443 -33.59 -6.38 2.25
CA LEU A 443 -32.19 -6.20 2.64
C LEU A 443 -31.97 -6.14 4.15
N SER A 444 -33.02 -6.26 4.96
CA SER A 444 -32.94 -6.33 6.43
C SER A 444 -32.08 -7.49 6.94
N VAL A 445 -31.81 -8.49 6.10
CA VAL A 445 -30.92 -9.61 6.41
C VAL A 445 -29.44 -9.29 6.25
N CYS A 446 -29.07 -8.16 5.61
CA CYS A 446 -27.68 -7.76 5.40
C CYS A 446 -27.13 -7.08 6.66
N PRO A 447 -26.25 -7.75 7.44
CA PRO A 447 -25.91 -7.29 8.79
C PRO A 447 -24.97 -6.07 8.81
N LEU A 448 -24.27 -5.80 7.71
CA LEU A 448 -23.29 -4.74 7.59
C LEU A 448 -23.77 -3.54 6.77
N LEU A 449 -25.01 -3.56 6.27
CA LEU A 449 -25.52 -2.52 5.38
C LEU A 449 -25.72 -1.22 6.15
N GLU A 450 -24.79 -0.28 5.99
CA GLU A 450 -24.75 0.98 6.74
C GLU A 450 -25.11 2.20 5.89
N PHE A 451 -25.00 2.10 4.56
CA PHE A 451 -25.22 3.21 3.64
C PHE A 451 -26.21 2.81 2.54
N ILE A 452 -27.29 3.58 2.41
CA ILE A 452 -28.19 3.51 1.26
C ILE A 452 -28.42 4.91 0.68
N ASP A 453 -28.21 5.03 -0.63
CA ASP A 453 -28.75 6.15 -1.42
C ASP A 453 -29.78 5.61 -2.41
N ALA A 454 -31.05 5.95 -2.17
CA ALA A 454 -32.19 5.62 -3.01
C ALA A 454 -32.86 6.91 -3.53
N GLY A 455 -32.10 7.99 -3.70
CA GLY A 455 -32.61 9.23 -4.27
C GLY A 455 -33.16 9.05 -5.69
N GLN A 456 -34.16 9.84 -6.08
CA GLN A 456 -34.83 9.75 -7.38
C GLN A 456 -35.36 8.33 -7.71
N SER A 457 -35.62 7.51 -6.69
CA SER A 457 -36.22 6.18 -6.85
C SER A 457 -37.76 6.24 -6.84
N ARG A 458 -38.42 5.08 -6.67
CA ARG A 458 -39.88 4.97 -6.52
C ARG A 458 -40.33 4.66 -5.09
N VAL A 459 -39.44 4.88 -4.12
CA VAL A 459 -39.79 4.77 -2.70
C VAL A 459 -40.77 5.90 -2.33
N ILE A 460 -41.86 5.54 -1.64
CA ILE A 460 -42.89 6.49 -1.18
C ILE A 460 -43.08 6.46 0.34
N SER A 461 -42.44 5.52 1.05
CA SER A 461 -42.64 5.34 2.49
C SER A 461 -41.40 4.72 3.14
N MET A 462 -41.16 5.08 4.41
CA MET A 462 -40.08 4.50 5.23
C MET A 462 -40.20 2.99 5.42
N LYS A 463 -41.40 2.42 5.22
CA LYS A 463 -41.63 0.96 5.21
C LYS A 463 -40.77 0.23 4.18
N ALA A 464 -40.37 0.91 3.09
CA ALA A 464 -39.45 0.37 2.11
C ALA A 464 -38.09 -0.03 2.69
N PHE A 465 -37.72 0.46 3.88
CA PHE A 465 -36.45 0.13 4.56
C PHE A 465 -36.67 -0.63 5.87
N ALA A 466 -37.87 -1.17 6.09
CA ALA A 466 -38.22 -1.82 7.34
C ALA A 466 -37.25 -2.97 7.68
N GLY A 467 -36.76 -2.98 8.93
CA GLY A 467 -35.87 -4.03 9.45
C GLY A 467 -34.37 -3.82 9.20
N ILE A 468 -33.96 -2.83 8.39
CA ILE A 468 -32.53 -2.54 8.14
C ILE A 468 -31.95 -1.69 9.29
N GLN A 469 -31.72 -2.31 10.44
CA GLN A 469 -31.32 -1.62 11.67
C GLN A 469 -29.87 -1.10 11.68
N SER A 470 -29.02 -1.62 10.78
CA SER A 470 -27.60 -1.26 10.66
C SER A 470 -27.35 0.08 9.96
N LEU A 471 -28.39 0.72 9.41
CA LEU A 471 -28.24 1.96 8.63
C LEU A 471 -27.69 3.11 9.48
N ARG A 472 -26.66 3.75 8.92
CA ARG A 472 -26.02 4.96 9.43
C ARG A 472 -26.24 6.14 8.49
N TYR A 473 -26.39 5.89 7.19
CA TYR A 473 -26.70 6.88 6.17
C TYR A 473 -27.88 6.43 5.31
N LEU A 474 -28.87 7.31 5.17
CA LEU A 474 -30.00 7.11 4.26
C LEU A 474 -30.26 8.38 3.45
N SER A 475 -30.09 8.31 2.13
CA SER A 475 -30.51 9.36 1.21
C SER A 475 -31.74 8.92 0.42
N ILE A 476 -32.80 9.71 0.51
CA ILE A 476 -34.02 9.63 -0.29
C ILE A 476 -34.33 11.02 -0.84
N ARG A 477 -33.34 11.62 -1.50
CA ARG A 477 -33.47 12.92 -2.14
C ARG A 477 -34.25 12.79 -3.46
N ARG A 478 -34.86 13.89 -3.92
CA ARG A 478 -35.63 13.98 -5.17
C ARG A 478 -36.75 12.94 -5.28
N ILE A 479 -37.32 12.55 -4.14
CA ILE A 479 -38.57 11.78 -4.04
C ILE A 479 -39.48 12.45 -3.01
N THR A 480 -40.78 12.21 -3.14
CA THR A 480 -41.79 12.61 -2.15
C THR A 480 -42.22 11.36 -1.38
N VAL A 481 -42.02 11.37 -0.06
CA VAL A 481 -42.52 10.31 0.83
C VAL A 481 -43.82 10.75 1.51
N ASP A 482 -44.74 9.81 1.75
CA ASP A 482 -46.05 10.11 2.34
C ASP A 482 -45.92 10.71 3.76
N ASN A 483 -45.05 10.11 4.56
CA ASN A 483 -44.72 10.50 5.93
C ASN A 483 -43.46 9.76 6.40
N LEU A 484 -42.94 10.16 7.56
CA LEU A 484 -41.77 9.56 8.19
C LEU A 484 -42.11 8.44 9.21
N ALA A 485 -43.33 7.89 9.21
CA ALA A 485 -43.70 6.86 10.17
C ALA A 485 -42.85 5.58 10.00
N GLY A 486 -42.30 5.06 11.09
CA GLY A 486 -41.38 3.92 11.09
C GLY A 486 -39.90 4.31 11.07
N ILE A 487 -39.58 5.60 10.95
CA ILE A 487 -38.20 6.11 11.01
C ILE A 487 -37.56 5.87 12.38
N GLU A 488 -38.36 5.83 13.44
CA GLU A 488 -37.94 5.55 14.81
C GLU A 488 -37.23 4.19 14.98
N GLY A 489 -37.41 3.27 14.01
CA GLY A 489 -36.71 1.98 13.98
C GLY A 489 -35.21 2.07 13.63
N PHE A 490 -34.72 3.20 13.09
CA PHE A 490 -33.33 3.36 12.66
C PHE A 490 -32.45 3.93 13.78
N SER A 491 -32.25 3.16 14.86
CA SER A 491 -31.53 3.64 16.06
C SER A 491 -30.05 4.01 15.84
N TYR A 492 -29.46 3.58 14.71
CA TYR A 492 -28.07 3.85 14.35
C TYR A 492 -27.91 4.94 13.27
N LEU A 493 -29.02 5.52 12.79
CA LEU A 493 -28.98 6.50 11.72
C LEU A 493 -28.27 7.78 12.19
N GLU A 494 -27.22 8.16 11.47
CA GLU A 494 -26.39 9.34 11.73
C GLU A 494 -26.67 10.46 10.74
N GLN A 495 -27.04 10.11 9.50
CA GLN A 495 -27.32 11.06 8.44
C GLN A 495 -28.56 10.67 7.65
N ILE A 496 -29.41 11.65 7.35
CA ILE A 496 -30.56 11.47 6.46
C ILE A 496 -30.64 12.58 5.42
N GLY A 497 -30.98 12.23 4.18
CA GLY A 497 -31.30 13.16 3.11
C GLY A 497 -32.75 13.06 2.68
N LEU A 498 -33.51 14.15 2.78
CA LEU A 498 -34.92 14.25 2.40
C LEU A 498 -35.12 15.38 1.39
N SER A 499 -36.00 15.19 0.41
CA SER A 499 -36.44 16.29 -0.46
C SER A 499 -37.86 16.75 -0.21
N ASP A 500 -38.80 15.82 -0.02
CA ASP A 500 -40.18 16.21 0.19
C ASP A 500 -40.92 15.16 1.05
N VAL A 501 -41.80 15.65 1.92
CA VAL A 501 -42.61 14.85 2.84
C VAL A 501 -44.05 15.36 2.76
N LEU A 502 -44.94 14.53 2.21
CA LEU A 502 -46.33 14.93 1.93
C LEU A 502 -47.11 15.33 3.20
N SER A 503 -46.85 14.66 4.33
CA SER A 503 -47.47 14.99 5.61
C SER A 503 -46.98 16.32 6.21
N LYS A 504 -45.87 16.87 5.70
CA LYS A 504 -45.18 18.05 6.23
C LYS A 504 -44.79 17.94 7.71
N ASP A 505 -44.75 16.72 8.24
CA ASP A 505 -44.40 16.42 9.63
C ASP A 505 -42.98 15.85 9.70
N LEU A 506 -42.06 16.64 10.25
CA LEU A 506 -40.66 16.28 10.42
C LEU A 506 -40.34 15.87 11.87
N VAL A 507 -41.28 16.01 12.81
CA VAL A 507 -41.13 15.67 14.23
C VAL A 507 -40.55 14.27 14.46
N PRO A 508 -40.89 13.22 13.68
CA PRO A 508 -40.29 11.89 13.85
C PRO A 508 -38.76 11.87 13.84
N LEU A 509 -38.09 12.82 13.17
CA LEU A 509 -36.62 12.93 13.17
C LEU A 509 -36.04 13.20 14.56
N LEU A 510 -36.78 13.88 15.44
CA LEU A 510 -36.35 14.16 16.82
C LEU A 510 -36.24 12.89 17.68
N SER A 511 -36.88 11.80 17.27
CA SER A 511 -36.83 10.51 17.98
C SER A 511 -35.53 9.73 17.75
N LEU A 512 -34.72 10.13 16.77
CA LEU A 512 -33.51 9.42 16.37
C LEU A 512 -32.34 9.74 17.32
N PRO A 513 -31.84 8.76 18.10
CA PRO A 513 -30.90 9.04 19.18
C PRO A 513 -29.47 9.37 18.71
N ARG A 514 -29.14 9.04 17.45
CA ARG A 514 -27.79 9.17 16.89
C ARG A 514 -27.72 10.09 15.68
N LEU A 515 -28.85 10.69 15.27
CA LEU A 515 -28.87 11.58 14.11
C LEU A 515 -27.94 12.77 14.39
N ARG A 516 -27.07 13.07 13.43
CA ARG A 516 -26.09 14.17 13.50
C ARG A 516 -26.37 15.21 12.44
N GLU A 517 -26.82 14.79 11.27
CA GLU A 517 -27.02 15.66 10.11
C GLU A 517 -28.30 15.27 9.36
N ALA A 518 -29.18 16.25 9.17
CA ALA A 518 -30.34 16.15 8.30
C ALA A 518 -30.12 17.09 7.10
N TYR A 519 -29.98 16.50 5.93
CA TYR A 519 -29.93 17.22 4.66
C TYR A 519 -31.36 17.36 4.14
N LEU A 520 -31.87 18.59 4.10
CA LEU A 520 -33.23 18.88 3.69
C LEU A 520 -33.21 19.75 2.43
N ASP A 521 -34.10 19.49 1.49
CA ASP A 521 -34.33 20.39 0.37
C ASP A 521 -34.89 21.73 0.89
N GLU A 522 -34.56 22.82 0.19
CA GLU A 522 -35.06 24.17 0.53
C GLU A 522 -36.59 24.24 0.66
N GLY A 523 -37.33 23.37 -0.04
CA GLY A 523 -38.79 23.28 0.08
C GLY A 523 -39.31 22.90 1.47
N LEU A 524 -38.48 22.28 2.33
CA LEU A 524 -38.83 21.84 3.68
C LEU A 524 -38.38 22.82 4.78
N ARG A 525 -37.83 23.99 4.42
CA ARG A 525 -37.26 24.94 5.38
C ARG A 525 -38.28 25.44 6.40
N GLU A 526 -39.50 25.77 5.97
CA GLU A 526 -40.55 26.28 6.86
C GLU A 526 -40.98 25.21 7.87
N GLU A 527 -41.21 23.98 7.41
CA GLU A 527 -41.54 22.84 8.26
C GLU A 527 -40.39 22.54 9.24
N ALA A 528 -39.14 22.58 8.78
CA ALA A 528 -37.97 22.32 9.62
C ALA A 528 -37.77 23.39 10.72
N GLU A 529 -37.96 24.67 10.41
CA GLU A 529 -37.87 25.75 11.39
C GLU A 529 -38.95 25.62 12.49
N ASN A 530 -40.13 25.10 12.14
CA ASN A 530 -41.23 24.86 13.07
C ASN A 530 -41.03 23.58 13.91
N ASP A 531 -40.85 22.43 13.24
CA ASP A 531 -40.86 21.10 13.87
C ASP A 531 -39.54 20.75 14.54
N LEU A 532 -38.41 21.25 14.01
CA LEU A 532 -37.07 20.85 14.41
C LEU A 532 -36.31 21.94 15.19
N SER A 533 -37.02 22.93 15.73
CA SER A 533 -36.43 24.03 16.52
C SER A 533 -35.62 23.56 17.74
N LEU A 534 -35.90 22.36 18.26
CA LEU A 534 -35.19 21.73 19.39
C LEU A 534 -34.27 20.58 18.96
N ALA A 535 -33.96 20.44 17.67
CA ALA A 535 -33.12 19.36 17.18
C ALA A 535 -31.70 19.40 17.77
N ALA A 536 -31.21 18.24 18.21
CA ALA A 536 -29.83 18.06 18.68
C ALA A 536 -28.84 17.79 17.53
N PHE A 537 -29.28 17.90 16.28
CA PHE A 537 -28.53 17.61 15.06
C PHE A 537 -28.48 18.81 14.14
N ARG A 538 -27.51 18.82 13.21
CA ARG A 538 -27.34 19.89 12.22
C ARG A 538 -28.34 19.71 11.08
N ILE A 539 -29.00 20.80 10.71
CA ILE A 539 -29.84 20.86 9.52
C ILE A 539 -29.02 21.55 8.42
N ILE A 540 -28.91 20.92 7.27
CA ILE A 540 -28.16 21.41 6.11
C ILE A 540 -29.12 21.47 4.93
N TYR A 541 -29.27 22.65 4.33
CA TYR A 541 -30.12 22.82 3.16
C TYR A 541 -29.31 22.61 1.87
N PHE A 542 -29.94 22.05 0.83
CA PHE A 542 -29.33 21.81 -0.48
C PHE A 542 -30.23 22.19 -1.65
#